data_AF-A0A314UT76-F1
#
_entry.id   AF-A0A314UT76-F1
#
_cell.length_a   1.000
_cell.length_b   1.000
_cell.length_c   1.000
_cell.angle_alpha   90.00
_cell.angle_beta   90.00
_cell.angle_gamma   90.00
#
_symmetry.space_group_name_H-M   'P 1'
#
loop_
_entity.id
_entity.type
_entity.pdbx_description
1 polymer ?
#
loop_
_entity_poly.entity_id
_entity_poly.type
_entity_poly.pdbx_seq_one_letter_code
_entity_poly.pdbx_strand_id
1 'polypeptide(L)'
;MKGSVWSSLPPINFSSSEQSKPIILTVASMDSASFFRDKGPGADSPISGLISLLAAVDALSHVDGLDDFNKQLVFIVFTGEAWGYLGSRRFLLELDLQSDAVSGLNYSMIEKVVEIGSVGKSLNQGVKNFFVHTTGVSSATNETLDALKRAQDSIKSESFTISSANASNPGMPPSSLMTFLRKNSLTSGVVLEDFDTVFTNKFYNSHLDDISNVNSSAIVAAASLMARTLYILASDDKNLSSSAITSINVNVSLVEELMGCLLDCEPGLSCELVKSYISPANPCPSHYVGVILGEPSSAPYVDDISRFIWNFLADRTSAPRKNGSSVCSQDCSNEGEVCIRAETEGKGVCVVSTTRYVPAYSTRLKYESGTWNVLPPNNSDPMGLVDPVWTESNWDTIGLRVYTVQNASFDRLVLLGSIVITVLSCFAIVITKALVTKALKRD
;
A
#
# COMPACT_ATOMS: atom_id res chain seq x y z
N MET A 1 10.37 3.53 -3.52
CA MET A 1 10.00 3.03 -2.17
C MET A 1 8.52 3.30 -2.00
N LYS A 2 7.75 2.40 -1.36
CA LYS A 2 6.39 2.75 -0.98
C LYS A 2 6.35 3.57 0.30
N GLY A 3 5.61 4.67 0.28
CA GLY A 3 5.25 5.43 1.48
C GLY A 3 3.81 5.16 1.85
N SER A 4 3.51 4.92 3.13
CA SER A 4 2.13 4.85 3.60
C SER A 4 1.45 6.19 3.33
N VAL A 5 0.14 6.19 3.08
CA VAL A 5 -0.61 7.40 2.75
C VAL A 5 -1.78 7.53 3.70
N TRP A 6 -1.99 8.71 4.28
CA TRP A 6 -3.23 8.98 5.01
C TRP A 6 -3.88 10.27 4.54
N SER A 7 -5.19 10.37 4.75
CA SER A 7 -5.99 11.56 4.49
C SER A 7 -7.17 11.65 5.47
N SER A 8 -7.78 12.83 5.60
CA SER A 8 -8.96 13.05 6.45
C SER A 8 -10.14 13.60 5.65
N LEU A 9 -11.35 13.19 6.01
CA LEU A 9 -12.60 13.70 5.43
C LEU A 9 -13.54 14.17 6.55
N PRO A 10 -13.90 15.47 6.60
CA PRO A 10 -13.33 16.57 5.82
C PRO A 10 -11.83 16.82 6.13
N PRO A 11 -11.13 17.65 5.33
CA PRO A 11 -9.76 18.07 5.64
C PRO A 11 -9.67 18.73 7.03
N ILE A 12 -8.74 18.26 7.88
CA ILE A 12 -8.43 18.90 9.16
C ILE A 12 -7.89 20.32 8.90
N ASN A 13 -8.50 21.30 9.55
CA ASN A 13 -8.05 22.68 9.51
C ASN A 13 -6.98 22.93 10.59
N PHE A 14 -5.73 23.13 10.16
CA PHE A 14 -4.59 23.38 11.05
C PHE A 14 -4.63 24.77 11.71
N SER A 15 -5.44 25.70 11.20
CA SER A 15 -5.50 27.10 11.64
C SER A 15 -6.63 27.41 12.63
N SER A 16 -7.62 26.52 12.76
CA SER A 16 -8.76 26.74 13.64
C SER A 16 -8.45 26.31 15.07
N SER A 17 -8.78 27.16 16.05
CA SER A 17 -8.71 26.86 17.49
C SER A 17 -9.85 25.96 17.98
N GLU A 18 -10.56 25.28 17.09
CA GLU A 18 -11.67 24.40 17.46
C GLU A 18 -11.14 23.12 18.13
N GLN A 19 -11.93 22.57 19.06
CA GLN A 19 -11.60 21.33 19.74
C GLN A 19 -11.45 20.20 18.73
N SER A 20 -10.32 19.49 18.79
CA SER A 20 -10.08 18.32 17.95
C SER A 20 -11.16 17.28 18.18
N LYS A 21 -11.81 16.83 17.09
CA LYS A 21 -12.83 15.79 17.12
C LYS A 21 -12.19 14.42 17.38
N PRO A 22 -12.85 13.49 18.09
CA PRO A 22 -12.42 12.11 18.16
C PRO A 22 -12.28 11.50 16.75
N ILE A 23 -11.28 10.65 16.56
CA ILE A 23 -10.89 10.10 15.26
C ILE A 23 -11.40 8.66 15.14
N ILE A 24 -12.07 8.38 14.03
CA ILE A 24 -12.29 7.02 13.52
C ILE A 24 -11.22 6.78 12.45
N LEU A 25 -10.23 5.95 12.80
CA LEU A 25 -9.14 5.61 11.90
C LEU A 25 -9.53 4.37 11.09
N THR A 26 -9.69 4.54 9.78
CA THR A 26 -9.97 3.44 8.86
C THR A 26 -8.69 3.02 8.15
N VAL A 27 -8.38 1.72 8.18
CA VAL A 27 -7.08 1.18 7.77
C VAL A 27 -7.25 0.16 6.63
N ALA A 28 -6.34 0.19 5.66
CA ALA A 28 -6.09 -0.91 4.73
C ALA A 28 -4.58 -1.03 4.46
N SER A 29 -4.14 -2.16 3.90
CA SER A 29 -2.75 -2.36 3.48
C SER A 29 -2.63 -2.36 1.95
N MET A 30 -1.48 -1.97 1.41
CA MET A 30 -1.22 -1.93 -0.05
C MET A 30 0.03 -2.71 -0.50
N ASP A 31 0.63 -3.48 0.41
CA ASP A 31 1.78 -4.33 0.10
C ASP A 31 1.47 -5.81 0.28
N SER A 32 2.06 -6.62 -0.59
CA SER A 32 2.04 -8.07 -0.51
C SER A 32 3.47 -8.61 -0.62
N ALA A 33 3.62 -9.90 -0.35
CA ALA A 33 4.85 -10.63 -0.60
C ALA A 33 4.61 -11.74 -1.63
N SER A 34 5.69 -12.20 -2.24
CA SER A 34 5.69 -13.36 -3.14
C SER A 34 7.10 -13.92 -3.20
N PHE A 35 7.22 -15.20 -3.57
CA PHE A 35 8.52 -15.82 -3.84
C PHE A 35 9.27 -15.08 -4.95
N PHE A 36 8.53 -14.59 -5.95
CA PHE A 36 9.06 -13.70 -6.99
C PHE A 36 8.59 -12.29 -6.66
N ARG A 37 9.49 -11.47 -6.12
CA ARG A 37 9.21 -10.11 -5.65
C ARG A 37 8.45 -9.26 -6.67
N ASP A 38 8.85 -9.31 -7.94
CA ASP A 38 8.25 -8.52 -9.02
C ASP A 38 6.91 -9.11 -9.52
N LYS A 39 6.47 -10.23 -8.94
CA LYS A 39 5.17 -10.88 -9.20
C LYS A 39 4.47 -11.17 -7.87
N GLY A 40 4.07 -10.12 -7.18
CA GLY A 40 3.22 -10.17 -5.99
C GLY A 40 1.95 -9.33 -6.19
N PRO A 41 0.91 -9.85 -6.88
CA PRO A 41 -0.35 -9.14 -7.06
C PRO A 41 -1.11 -8.94 -5.74
N GLY A 42 -1.19 -9.96 -4.87
CA GLY A 42 -1.88 -9.83 -3.58
C GLY A 42 -3.36 -9.43 -3.72
N ALA A 43 -4.05 -9.97 -4.73
CA ALA A 43 -5.38 -9.54 -5.14
C ALA A 43 -6.39 -9.62 -4.01
N ASP A 44 -6.47 -10.75 -3.31
CA ASP A 44 -7.35 -10.86 -2.17
C ASP A 44 -6.75 -10.20 -0.93
N SER A 45 -5.48 -10.52 -0.62
CA SER A 45 -4.77 -9.93 0.50
C SER A 45 -3.53 -9.15 0.05
N PRO A 46 -3.47 -7.81 0.22
CA PRO A 46 -4.47 -6.93 0.84
C PRO A 46 -5.28 -6.08 -0.15
N ILE A 47 -5.07 -6.22 -1.47
CA ILE A 47 -5.52 -5.20 -2.43
C ILE A 47 -7.05 -5.14 -2.55
N SER A 48 -7.78 -6.22 -2.30
CA SER A 48 -9.24 -6.18 -2.22
C SER A 48 -9.75 -5.21 -1.14
N GLY A 49 -9.09 -5.20 0.04
CA GLY A 49 -9.39 -4.29 1.14
C GLY A 49 -9.01 -2.85 0.81
N LEU A 50 -7.87 -2.64 0.15
CA LEU A 50 -7.48 -1.32 -0.38
C LEU A 50 -8.53 -0.76 -1.34
N ILE A 51 -8.94 -1.53 -2.35
CA ILE A 51 -9.94 -1.09 -3.33
C ILE A 51 -11.27 -0.79 -2.62
N SER A 52 -11.67 -1.63 -1.66
CA SER A 52 -12.85 -1.39 -0.84
C SER A 52 -12.77 -0.08 -0.06
N LEU A 53 -11.60 0.25 0.52
CA LEU A 53 -11.36 1.52 1.22
C LEU A 53 -11.49 2.72 0.26
N LEU A 54 -10.79 2.68 -0.88
CA LEU A 54 -10.80 3.78 -1.85
C LEU A 54 -12.22 4.04 -2.39
N ALA A 55 -12.97 2.98 -2.68
CA ALA A 55 -14.35 3.08 -3.13
C ALA A 55 -15.30 3.59 -2.02
N ALA A 56 -15.04 3.24 -0.75
CA ALA A 56 -15.80 3.79 0.37
C ALA A 56 -15.52 5.29 0.58
N VAL A 57 -14.25 5.71 0.43
CA VAL A 57 -13.86 7.13 0.46
C VAL A 57 -14.54 7.91 -0.66
N ASP A 58 -14.55 7.37 -1.88
CA ASP A 58 -15.27 7.97 -3.02
C ASP A 58 -16.77 8.09 -2.73
N ALA A 59 -17.42 7.05 -2.21
CA ALA A 59 -18.84 7.13 -1.87
C ALA A 59 -19.13 8.19 -0.80
N LEU A 60 -18.26 8.32 0.20
CA LEU A 60 -18.37 9.32 1.27
C LEU A 60 -18.07 10.74 0.78
N SER A 61 -17.19 10.95 -0.19
CA SER A 61 -16.84 12.29 -0.69
C SER A 61 -18.01 13.03 -1.34
N HIS A 62 -19.05 12.31 -1.77
CA HIS A 62 -20.24 12.89 -2.38
C HIS A 62 -21.35 13.21 -1.38
N VAL A 63 -21.11 13.01 -0.09
CA VAL A 63 -22.10 13.24 0.96
C VAL A 63 -21.97 14.67 1.49
N ASP A 64 -23.08 15.39 1.52
CA ASP A 64 -23.14 16.74 2.10
C ASP A 64 -23.19 16.70 3.64
N GLY A 65 -22.69 17.76 4.28
CA GLY A 65 -22.82 17.94 5.74
C GLY A 65 -21.84 17.13 6.60
N LEU A 66 -20.74 16.62 6.01
CA LEU A 66 -19.68 15.92 6.75
C LEU A 66 -18.96 16.82 7.76
N ASP A 67 -18.94 18.14 7.52
CA ASP A 67 -18.34 19.13 8.41
C ASP A 67 -19.04 19.17 9.79
N ASP A 68 -20.32 18.83 9.84
CA ASP A 68 -21.15 18.83 11.05
C ASP A 68 -21.00 17.54 11.88
N PHE A 69 -20.16 16.59 11.44
CA PHE A 69 -19.96 15.35 12.16
C PHE A 69 -19.26 15.54 13.51
N ASN A 70 -19.65 14.70 14.47
CA ASN A 70 -19.07 14.72 15.82
C ASN A 70 -17.67 14.10 15.86
N LYS A 71 -17.33 13.27 14.88
CA LYS A 71 -16.04 12.56 14.79
C LYS A 71 -15.36 12.82 13.44
N GLN A 72 -14.04 12.83 13.46
CA GLN A 72 -13.20 12.97 12.28
C GLN A 72 -12.95 11.60 11.65
N LEU A 73 -13.25 11.47 10.35
CA LEU A 73 -12.82 10.31 9.58
C LEU A 73 -11.38 10.53 9.11
N VAL A 74 -10.51 9.56 9.41
CA VAL A 74 -9.13 9.49 8.91
C VAL A 74 -8.95 8.15 8.24
N PHE A 75 -8.46 8.16 7.01
CA PHE A 75 -8.17 6.97 6.23
C PHE A 75 -6.67 6.83 6.10
N ILE A 76 -6.14 5.63 6.34
CA ILE A 76 -4.72 5.34 6.16
C ILE A 76 -4.52 4.03 5.40
N VAL A 77 -3.64 4.09 4.41
CA VAL A 77 -3.17 2.96 3.63
C VAL A 77 -1.73 2.69 4.02
N PHE A 78 -1.51 1.58 4.72
CA PHE A 78 -0.17 1.17 5.15
C PHE A 78 0.56 0.37 4.07
N THR A 79 1.88 0.54 4.04
CA THR A 79 2.80 -0.32 3.30
C THR A 79 3.86 -0.90 4.22
N GLY A 80 4.39 -2.07 3.87
CA GLY A 80 5.32 -2.85 4.68
C GLY A 80 4.64 -3.70 5.74
N GLU A 81 3.33 -3.93 5.65
CA GLU A 81 2.60 -4.76 6.61
C GLU A 81 2.98 -6.24 6.47
N ALA A 82 3.18 -6.74 5.23
CA ALA A 82 3.66 -8.09 4.98
C ALA A 82 5.09 -8.33 5.48
N TRP A 83 5.84 -7.25 5.71
CA TRP A 83 7.24 -7.25 6.17
C TRP A 83 7.34 -7.01 7.67
N GLY A 84 6.30 -7.41 8.40
CA GLY A 84 6.20 -7.21 9.84
C GLY A 84 5.84 -5.77 10.17
N TYR A 85 4.70 -5.31 9.65
CA TYR A 85 4.03 -4.09 10.13
C TYR A 85 4.91 -2.83 10.11
N LEU A 86 5.82 -2.70 9.13
CA LEU A 86 6.78 -1.61 9.08
C LEU A 86 6.07 -0.25 8.99
N GLY A 87 4.98 -0.16 8.23
CA GLY A 87 4.19 1.05 8.06
C GLY A 87 3.45 1.45 9.32
N SER A 88 2.67 0.53 9.89
CA SER A 88 1.84 0.83 11.06
C SER A 88 2.68 1.08 12.32
N ARG A 89 3.78 0.34 12.52
CA ARG A 89 4.74 0.64 13.60
C ARG A 89 5.38 2.01 13.45
N ARG A 90 5.83 2.34 12.25
CA ARG A 90 6.47 3.63 11.99
C ARG A 90 5.48 4.78 12.17
N PHE A 91 4.25 4.66 11.67
CA PHE A 91 3.19 5.64 11.90
C PHE A 91 2.93 5.92 13.38
N LEU A 92 2.84 4.87 14.21
CA LEU A 92 2.68 5.03 15.65
C LEU A 92 3.88 5.72 16.32
N LEU A 93 5.09 5.49 15.83
CA LEU A 93 6.29 6.22 16.27
C LEU A 93 6.25 7.68 15.82
N GLU A 94 5.86 7.97 14.58
CA GLU A 94 5.73 9.33 14.07
C GLU A 94 4.71 10.14 14.90
N LEU A 95 3.63 9.51 15.37
CA LEU A 95 2.66 10.13 16.29
C LEU A 95 3.29 10.48 17.65
N ASP A 96 4.17 9.63 18.19
CA ASP A 96 4.88 9.91 19.45
C ASP A 96 5.90 11.05 19.28
N LEU A 97 6.56 11.09 18.12
CA LEU A 97 7.51 12.13 17.75
C LEU A 97 6.84 13.45 17.31
N GLN A 98 5.53 13.43 17.06
CA GLN A 98 4.76 14.56 16.52
C GLN A 98 5.38 15.13 15.24
N SER A 99 5.81 14.26 14.33
CA SER A 99 6.48 14.69 13.10
C SER A 99 5.52 15.30 12.08
N ASP A 100 6.09 16.00 11.09
CA ASP A 100 5.32 16.62 9.99
C ASP A 100 4.51 15.60 9.18
N ALA A 101 4.92 14.33 9.16
CA ALA A 101 4.25 13.25 8.43
C ALA A 101 2.84 12.96 8.98
N VAL A 102 2.60 13.23 10.26
CA VAL A 102 1.34 12.99 10.97
C VAL A 102 0.76 14.26 11.59
N SER A 103 1.23 15.42 11.15
CA SER A 103 0.76 16.71 11.65
C SER A 103 -0.77 16.81 11.55
N GLY A 104 -1.39 17.25 12.65
CA GLY A 104 -2.86 17.30 12.82
C GLY A 104 -3.47 16.04 13.45
N LEU A 105 -2.73 14.94 13.57
CA LEU A 105 -3.17 13.74 14.26
C LEU A 105 -2.56 13.65 15.66
N ASN A 106 -3.35 13.13 16.59
CA ASN A 106 -2.88 12.78 17.93
C ASN A 106 -3.38 11.39 18.29
N TYR A 107 -2.48 10.54 18.78
CA TYR A 107 -2.81 9.18 19.19
C TYR A 107 -3.94 9.13 20.23
N SER A 108 -3.99 10.08 21.17
CA SER A 108 -5.03 10.13 22.21
C SER A 108 -6.44 10.42 21.67
N MET A 109 -6.55 10.95 20.44
CA MET A 109 -7.82 11.24 19.81
C MET A 109 -8.35 10.05 18.99
N ILE A 110 -7.54 9.01 18.75
CA ILE A 110 -7.97 7.81 18.03
C ILE A 110 -8.90 6.99 18.94
N GLU A 111 -10.21 7.12 18.71
CA GLU A 111 -11.26 6.45 19.48
C GLU A 111 -11.44 5.00 19.00
N LYS A 112 -11.45 4.80 17.68
CA LYS A 112 -11.75 3.53 17.03
C LYS A 112 -10.81 3.30 15.85
N VAL A 113 -10.37 2.06 15.69
CA VAL A 113 -9.62 1.61 14.51
C VAL A 113 -10.44 0.57 13.75
N VAL A 114 -10.75 0.84 12.50
CA VAL A 114 -11.56 -0.04 11.65
C VAL A 114 -10.71 -0.46 10.46
N GLU A 115 -10.30 -1.71 10.41
CA GLU A 115 -9.45 -2.24 9.35
C GLU A 115 -10.25 -3.05 8.34
N ILE A 116 -9.97 -2.85 7.05
CA ILE A 116 -10.51 -3.64 5.96
C ILE A 116 -9.40 -4.57 5.49
N GLY A 117 -9.57 -5.87 5.75
CA GLY A 117 -8.62 -6.92 5.38
C GLY A 117 -8.95 -7.53 4.01
N SER A 118 -8.92 -8.86 3.94
CA SER A 118 -9.25 -9.63 2.75
C SER A 118 -10.76 -9.71 2.58
N VAL A 119 -11.30 -9.10 1.53
CA VAL A 119 -12.75 -9.02 1.28
C VAL A 119 -13.14 -9.52 -0.11
N GLY A 120 -12.16 -9.90 -0.94
CA GLY A 120 -12.34 -10.23 -2.34
C GLY A 120 -12.93 -11.63 -2.58
N LYS A 121 -12.89 -12.53 -1.58
CA LYS A 121 -13.36 -13.92 -1.71
C LYS A 121 -14.58 -14.26 -0.86
N SER A 122 -15.29 -13.26 -0.35
CA SER A 122 -16.49 -13.47 0.48
C SER A 122 -17.63 -14.18 -0.22
N LEU A 123 -17.68 -14.18 -1.56
CA LEU A 123 -18.72 -14.83 -2.34
C LEU A 123 -18.58 -16.36 -2.33
N ASN A 124 -19.46 -17.04 -1.60
CA ASN A 124 -19.54 -18.50 -1.55
C ASN A 124 -20.99 -18.97 -1.78
N GLN A 125 -21.20 -19.86 -2.75
CA GLN A 125 -22.53 -20.43 -3.08
C GLN A 125 -23.64 -19.38 -3.31
N GLY A 126 -23.27 -18.20 -3.84
CA GLY A 126 -24.22 -17.11 -4.14
C GLY A 126 -24.54 -16.17 -2.98
N VAL A 127 -23.98 -16.40 -1.79
CA VAL A 127 -24.09 -15.49 -0.63
C VAL A 127 -22.70 -14.95 -0.31
N LYS A 128 -22.58 -13.63 -0.11
CA LYS A 128 -21.32 -13.04 0.33
C LYS A 128 -21.28 -13.07 1.86
N ASN A 129 -20.25 -13.62 2.47
CA ASN A 129 -20.14 -13.72 3.92
C ASN A 129 -18.91 -12.96 4.41
N PHE A 130 -19.12 -12.03 5.32
CA PHE A 130 -18.04 -11.29 5.97
C PHE A 130 -18.02 -11.60 7.47
N PHE A 131 -16.82 -11.61 8.02
CA PHE A 131 -16.56 -11.87 9.43
C PHE A 131 -15.91 -10.65 10.05
N VAL A 132 -16.45 -10.24 11.20
CA VAL A 132 -15.93 -9.11 11.97
C VAL A 132 -15.13 -9.66 13.13
N HIS A 133 -13.81 -9.46 13.08
CA HIS A 133 -12.87 -9.80 14.14
C HIS A 133 -12.70 -8.61 15.06
N THR A 134 -12.88 -8.77 16.37
CA THR A 134 -12.83 -7.65 17.34
C THR A 134 -11.69 -7.80 18.32
N THR A 135 -11.22 -6.68 18.88
CA THR A 135 -10.16 -6.65 19.92
C THR A 135 -10.59 -7.20 21.28
N GLY A 136 -11.90 -7.45 21.46
CA GLY A 136 -12.55 -7.86 22.70
C GLY A 136 -14.00 -7.36 22.75
N VAL A 137 -14.69 -7.58 23.88
CA VAL A 137 -16.03 -7.04 24.11
C VAL A 137 -15.93 -5.73 24.89
N SER A 138 -16.28 -4.62 24.26
CA SER A 138 -16.31 -3.27 24.84
C SER A 138 -17.53 -2.49 24.31
N SER A 139 -17.90 -1.37 24.97
CA SER A 139 -18.97 -0.50 24.46
C SER A 139 -18.65 0.00 23.04
N ALA A 140 -17.41 0.44 22.81
CA ALA A 140 -16.97 0.98 21.52
C ALA A 140 -16.94 -0.08 20.40
N THR A 141 -16.59 -1.33 20.71
CA THR A 141 -16.66 -2.43 19.73
C THR A 141 -18.10 -2.82 19.43
N ASN A 142 -18.98 -2.85 20.43
CA ASN A 142 -20.42 -3.08 20.23
C ASN A 142 -21.06 -1.97 19.38
N GLU A 143 -20.71 -0.71 19.61
CA GLU A 143 -21.16 0.41 18.76
C GLU A 143 -20.74 0.22 17.30
N THR A 144 -19.53 -0.29 17.07
CA THR A 144 -19.03 -0.59 15.72
C THR A 144 -19.80 -1.75 15.08
N LEU A 145 -20.09 -2.80 15.84
CA LEU A 145 -20.90 -3.94 15.38
C LEU A 145 -22.35 -3.53 15.08
N ASP A 146 -22.94 -2.66 15.89
CA ASP A 146 -24.29 -2.15 15.69
C ASP A 146 -24.36 -1.23 14.46
N ALA A 147 -23.32 -0.41 14.23
CA ALA A 147 -23.21 0.39 13.00
C ALA A 147 -23.09 -0.50 11.75
N LEU A 148 -22.30 -1.58 11.81
CA LEU A 148 -22.18 -2.55 10.72
C LEU A 148 -23.51 -3.24 10.40
N LYS A 149 -24.26 -3.68 11.43
CA LYS A 149 -25.59 -4.28 11.26
C LYS A 149 -26.57 -3.29 10.65
N ARG A 150 -26.60 -2.05 11.14
CA ARG A 150 -27.47 -1.00 10.59
C ARG A 150 -27.11 -0.66 9.14
N ALA A 151 -25.81 -0.66 8.81
CA ALA A 151 -25.35 -0.50 7.44
C ALA A 151 -25.80 -1.67 6.55
N GLN A 152 -25.68 -2.92 7.03
CA GLN A 152 -26.19 -4.11 6.34
C GLN A 152 -27.70 -4.03 6.07
N ASP A 153 -28.51 -3.70 7.08
CA ASP A 153 -29.97 -3.59 6.99
C ASP A 153 -30.42 -2.53 5.96
N SER A 154 -29.58 -1.52 5.74
CA SER A 154 -29.85 -0.47 4.75
C SER A 154 -29.60 -0.92 3.30
N ILE A 155 -28.86 -2.02 3.09
CA ILE A 155 -28.50 -2.52 1.76
C ILE A 155 -29.56 -3.54 1.32
N LYS A 156 -30.65 -3.02 0.75
CA LYS A 156 -31.85 -3.80 0.41
C LYS A 156 -31.69 -4.80 -0.75
N SER A 157 -30.56 -4.75 -1.47
CA SER A 157 -30.42 -5.39 -2.79
C SER A 157 -29.31 -6.43 -2.89
N GLU A 158 -28.55 -6.68 -1.82
CA GLU A 158 -27.42 -7.62 -1.87
C GLU A 158 -27.58 -8.76 -0.85
N SER A 159 -27.47 -10.00 -1.32
CA SER A 159 -27.43 -11.19 -0.48
C SER A 159 -26.07 -11.33 0.18
N PHE A 160 -25.80 -10.51 1.19
CA PHE A 160 -24.63 -10.69 2.04
C PHE A 160 -24.96 -10.72 3.53
N THR A 161 -24.15 -11.47 4.26
CA THR A 161 -24.26 -11.62 5.71
C THR A 161 -22.99 -11.15 6.39
N ILE A 162 -23.17 -10.49 7.54
CA ILE A 162 -22.08 -10.13 8.44
C ILE A 162 -22.26 -10.96 9.70
N SER A 163 -21.19 -11.63 10.11
CA SER A 163 -21.15 -12.42 11.34
C SER A 163 -19.98 -11.97 12.20
N SER A 164 -20.11 -12.05 13.51
CA SER A 164 -18.95 -11.94 14.39
C SER A 164 -18.07 -13.18 14.22
N ALA A 165 -16.75 -12.98 14.18
CA ALA A 165 -15.80 -14.09 14.14
C ALA A 165 -15.93 -14.97 15.39
N ASN A 166 -15.60 -16.25 15.25
CA ASN A 166 -15.73 -17.23 16.33
C ASN A 166 -14.83 -16.86 17.52
N ALA A 167 -15.41 -16.82 18.71
CA ALA A 167 -14.67 -16.54 19.95
C ALA A 167 -13.58 -17.57 20.29
N SER A 168 -13.60 -18.74 19.62
CA SER A 168 -12.58 -19.79 19.76
C SER A 168 -11.33 -19.54 18.92
N ASN A 169 -11.33 -18.52 18.04
CA ASN A 169 -10.16 -18.17 17.22
C ASN A 169 -8.99 -17.74 18.14
N PRO A 170 -7.73 -17.98 17.73
CA PRO A 170 -6.55 -17.78 18.58
C PRO A 170 -6.24 -16.29 18.89
N GLY A 171 -7.04 -15.38 18.36
CA GLY A 171 -6.91 -13.94 18.52
C GLY A 171 -7.31 -13.22 17.23
N MET A 172 -6.82 -12.00 17.10
CA MET A 172 -6.96 -11.20 15.88
C MET A 172 -6.17 -11.85 14.72
N PRO A 173 -6.71 -11.87 13.48
CA PRO A 173 -5.91 -12.22 12.31
C PRO A 173 -4.71 -11.25 12.15
N PRO A 174 -3.66 -11.65 11.42
CA PRO A 174 -2.55 -10.75 11.10
C PRO A 174 -3.05 -9.50 10.39
N SER A 175 -2.98 -8.35 11.06
CA SER A 175 -3.54 -7.08 10.58
C SER A 175 -2.81 -5.90 11.22
N SER A 176 -2.88 -4.73 10.60
CA SER A 176 -2.28 -3.49 11.13
C SER A 176 -2.78 -3.16 12.54
N LEU A 177 -4.04 -3.46 12.86
CA LEU A 177 -4.65 -3.28 14.18
C LEU A 177 -3.87 -3.98 15.30
N MET A 178 -3.14 -5.06 15.00
CA MET A 178 -2.24 -5.70 15.98
C MET A 178 -1.18 -4.73 16.53
N THR A 179 -0.68 -3.79 15.73
CA THR A 179 0.32 -2.84 16.23
C THR A 179 -0.27 -1.83 17.20
N PHE A 180 -1.49 -1.35 16.91
CA PHE A 180 -2.24 -0.48 17.80
C PHE A 180 -2.53 -1.17 19.13
N LEU A 181 -2.96 -2.44 19.09
CA LEU A 181 -3.20 -3.25 20.29
C LEU A 181 -1.94 -3.47 21.13
N ARG A 182 -0.79 -3.65 20.49
CA ARG A 182 0.50 -3.79 21.19
C ARG A 182 0.92 -2.50 21.88
N LYS A 183 0.62 -1.35 21.27
CA LYS A 183 0.88 -0.03 21.87
C LYS A 183 -0.10 0.28 23.01
N ASN A 184 -1.38 -0.04 22.83
CA ASN A 184 -2.41 0.11 23.84
C ASN A 184 -3.45 -1.02 23.74
N SER A 185 -3.48 -1.89 24.75
CA SER A 185 -4.43 -3.01 24.80
C SER A 185 -5.89 -2.57 24.93
N LEU A 186 -6.15 -1.31 25.28
CA LEU A 186 -7.50 -0.73 25.36
C LEU A 186 -7.99 -0.17 24.02
N THR A 187 -7.18 -0.18 22.96
CA THR A 187 -7.62 0.26 21.63
C THR A 187 -8.82 -0.58 21.20
N SER A 188 -9.94 0.11 20.93
CA SER A 188 -11.13 -0.51 20.38
C SER A 188 -11.01 -0.55 18.87
N GLY A 189 -11.13 -1.74 18.30
CA GLY A 189 -11.09 -1.88 16.86
C GLY A 189 -11.70 -3.16 16.35
N VAL A 190 -11.94 -3.16 15.04
CA VAL A 190 -12.48 -4.30 14.30
C VAL A 190 -11.71 -4.49 13.00
N VAL A 191 -11.62 -5.73 12.55
CA VAL A 191 -11.11 -6.10 11.22
C VAL A 191 -12.23 -6.79 10.46
N LEU A 192 -12.56 -6.29 9.28
CA LEU A 192 -13.50 -6.93 8.35
C LEU A 192 -12.73 -7.88 7.44
N GLU A 193 -13.08 -9.16 7.47
CA GLU A 193 -12.45 -10.22 6.68
C GLU A 193 -13.51 -11.06 5.96
N ASP A 194 -13.10 -11.83 4.95
CA ASP A 194 -13.93 -12.81 4.25
C ASP A 194 -13.80 -14.25 4.82
N PHE A 195 -13.10 -14.39 5.93
CA PHE A 195 -12.91 -15.66 6.63
C PHE A 195 -13.14 -15.56 8.13
N ASP A 196 -13.60 -16.66 8.72
CA ASP A 196 -13.74 -16.81 10.17
C ASP A 196 -12.41 -17.28 10.80
N THR A 197 -12.03 -18.54 10.62
CA THR A 197 -10.85 -19.10 11.30
C THR A 197 -9.63 -19.25 10.40
N VAL A 198 -9.83 -19.59 9.13
CA VAL A 198 -8.77 -19.91 8.17
C VAL A 198 -9.00 -19.09 6.92
N PHE A 199 -7.94 -18.48 6.38
CA PHE A 199 -8.01 -17.67 5.16
C PHE A 199 -8.76 -18.38 4.04
N THR A 200 -9.72 -17.69 3.44
CA THR A 200 -10.39 -18.13 2.22
C THR A 200 -9.40 -18.12 1.05
N ASN A 201 -8.43 -17.21 1.08
CA ASN A 201 -7.32 -17.15 0.15
C ASN A 201 -6.38 -18.36 0.24
N LYS A 202 -6.30 -19.15 -0.82
CA LYS A 202 -5.35 -20.28 -0.94
C LYS A 202 -3.98 -19.86 -1.44
N PHE A 203 -3.83 -18.61 -1.86
CA PHE A 203 -2.63 -18.06 -2.51
C PHE A 203 -2.03 -16.89 -1.74
N TYR A 204 -2.32 -16.78 -0.43
CA TYR A 204 -1.78 -15.74 0.43
C TYR A 204 -0.27 -15.55 0.23
N ASN A 205 0.15 -14.31 -0.06
CA ASN A 205 1.53 -13.94 -0.38
C ASN A 205 2.18 -14.80 -1.49
N SER A 206 1.45 -14.98 -2.61
CA SER A 206 1.91 -15.71 -3.78
C SER A 206 1.63 -14.94 -5.07
N HIS A 207 2.43 -15.24 -6.10
CA HIS A 207 2.19 -14.79 -7.48
C HIS A 207 0.87 -15.29 -8.08
N LEU A 208 0.21 -16.28 -7.44
CA LEU A 208 -1.07 -16.85 -7.84
C LEU A 208 -2.28 -16.12 -7.22
N ASP A 209 -2.06 -15.16 -6.32
CA ASP A 209 -3.12 -14.31 -5.78
C ASP A 209 -3.44 -13.17 -6.76
N ASP A 210 -3.89 -13.53 -7.96
CA ASP A 210 -4.14 -12.62 -9.08
C ASP A 210 -5.62 -12.16 -9.14
N ILE A 211 -5.94 -11.29 -10.10
CA ILE A 211 -7.30 -10.74 -10.27
C ILE A 211 -8.39 -11.82 -10.40
N SER A 212 -8.07 -13.01 -10.91
CA SER A 212 -9.02 -14.11 -11.04
C SER A 212 -9.36 -14.77 -9.70
N ASN A 213 -8.56 -14.52 -8.67
CA ASN A 213 -8.75 -15.03 -7.32
C ASN A 213 -9.85 -14.28 -6.54
N VAL A 214 -10.24 -13.08 -6.98
CA VAL A 214 -11.19 -12.19 -6.29
C VAL A 214 -12.44 -11.90 -7.12
N ASN A 215 -13.48 -11.35 -6.47
CA ASN A 215 -14.74 -11.00 -7.11
C ASN A 215 -15.09 -9.52 -6.92
N SER A 216 -15.38 -8.79 -8.00
CA SER A 216 -15.73 -7.37 -7.94
C SER A 216 -16.98 -7.12 -7.08
N SER A 217 -18.00 -7.96 -7.18
CA SER A 217 -19.23 -7.81 -6.40
C SER A 217 -18.99 -7.99 -4.89
N ALA A 218 -18.00 -8.79 -4.49
CA ALA A 218 -17.60 -8.93 -3.09
C ALA A 218 -16.96 -7.65 -2.56
N ILE A 219 -16.05 -7.05 -3.35
CA ILE A 219 -15.38 -5.79 -3.01
C ILE A 219 -16.39 -4.63 -2.96
N VAL A 220 -17.34 -4.55 -3.90
CA VAL A 220 -18.44 -3.56 -3.88
C VAL A 220 -19.29 -3.68 -2.61
N ALA A 221 -19.61 -4.90 -2.18
CA ALA A 221 -20.40 -5.13 -0.98
C ALA A 221 -19.65 -4.65 0.27
N ALA A 222 -18.35 -4.97 0.38
CA ALA A 222 -17.50 -4.51 1.46
C ALA A 222 -17.38 -2.99 1.47
N ALA A 223 -17.15 -2.36 0.32
CA ALA A 223 -17.07 -0.91 0.19
C ALA A 223 -18.37 -0.22 0.63
N SER A 224 -19.51 -0.76 0.20
CA SER A 224 -20.84 -0.22 0.51
C SER A 224 -21.16 -0.33 1.99
N LEU A 225 -20.83 -1.48 2.59
CA LEU A 225 -20.93 -1.72 4.01
C LEU A 225 -20.07 -0.73 4.80
N MET A 226 -18.81 -0.57 4.39
CA MET A 226 -17.84 0.27 5.08
C MET A 226 -18.19 1.76 4.97
N ALA A 227 -18.55 2.26 3.79
CA ALA A 227 -18.97 3.65 3.61
C ALA A 227 -20.13 4.01 4.54
N ARG A 228 -21.18 3.19 4.56
CA ARG A 228 -22.36 3.41 5.40
C ARG A 228 -22.06 3.26 6.89
N THR A 229 -21.20 2.31 7.27
CA THR A 229 -20.76 2.13 8.66
C THR A 229 -20.01 3.35 9.16
N LEU A 230 -19.06 3.86 8.37
CA LEU A 230 -18.27 5.04 8.74
C LEU A 230 -19.14 6.30 8.84
N TYR A 231 -20.10 6.47 7.94
CA TYR A 231 -21.09 7.54 8.03
C TYR A 231 -21.89 7.48 9.34
N ILE A 232 -22.39 6.29 9.70
CA ILE A 232 -23.14 6.08 10.96
C ILE A 232 -22.26 6.39 12.17
N LEU A 233 -21.02 5.90 12.19
CA LEU A 233 -20.10 6.10 13.30
C LEU A 233 -19.67 7.57 13.45
N ALA A 234 -19.46 8.28 12.34
CA ALA A 234 -18.98 9.65 12.37
C ALA A 234 -20.04 10.67 12.77
N SER A 235 -21.29 10.42 12.37
CA SER A 235 -22.43 11.26 12.77
C SER A 235 -22.74 11.15 14.26
N ASP A 236 -22.54 9.97 14.87
CA ASP A 236 -22.88 9.69 16.28
C ASP A 236 -24.39 9.92 16.62
N ASP A 237 -25.25 10.10 15.61
CA ASP A 237 -26.69 10.27 15.76
C ASP A 237 -27.43 8.92 15.65
N LYS A 238 -28.04 8.51 16.76
CA LYS A 238 -28.85 7.29 16.82
C LYS A 238 -30.09 7.36 15.92
N ASN A 239 -30.57 8.55 15.59
CA ASN A 239 -31.78 8.80 14.80
C ASN A 239 -31.52 9.14 13.32
N LEU A 240 -30.32 8.84 12.79
CA LEU A 240 -30.01 9.00 11.37
C LEU A 240 -31.13 8.47 10.46
N SER A 241 -31.63 9.34 9.57
CA SER A 241 -32.66 8.96 8.61
C SER A 241 -32.14 7.80 7.74
N SER A 242 -32.95 6.74 7.63
CA SER A 242 -32.65 5.63 6.72
C SER A 242 -32.43 6.10 5.29
N SER A 243 -33.04 7.21 4.87
CA SER A 243 -32.85 7.78 3.53
C SER A 243 -31.41 8.26 3.29
N ALA A 244 -30.78 8.89 4.30
CA ALA A 244 -29.42 9.43 4.20
C ALA A 244 -28.37 8.31 4.14
N ILE A 245 -28.60 7.21 4.86
CA ILE A 245 -27.73 6.03 4.79
C ILE A 245 -27.87 5.36 3.41
N THR A 246 -29.10 5.26 2.88
CA THR A 246 -29.35 4.62 1.58
C THR A 246 -28.90 5.44 0.37
N SER A 247 -28.69 6.76 0.51
CA SER A 247 -28.17 7.59 -0.58
C SER A 247 -26.67 7.39 -0.81
N ILE A 248 -25.94 6.83 0.17
CA ILE A 248 -24.52 6.50 0.03
C ILE A 248 -24.41 5.25 -0.84
N ASN A 249 -23.96 5.44 -2.07
CA ASN A 249 -23.83 4.39 -3.07
C ASN A 249 -22.40 4.35 -3.59
N VAL A 250 -21.83 3.14 -3.59
CA VAL A 250 -20.51 2.89 -4.17
C VAL A 250 -20.62 2.81 -5.68
N ASN A 251 -19.67 3.44 -6.36
CA ASN A 251 -19.56 3.35 -7.81
C ASN A 251 -18.95 1.99 -8.22
N VAL A 252 -19.77 1.11 -8.79
CA VAL A 252 -19.35 -0.23 -9.24
C VAL A 252 -18.28 -0.14 -10.33
N SER A 253 -18.43 0.77 -11.30
CA SER A 253 -17.45 0.96 -12.38
C SER A 253 -16.09 1.39 -11.85
N LEU A 254 -16.06 2.21 -10.79
CA LEU A 254 -14.81 2.61 -10.14
C LEU A 254 -14.11 1.41 -9.51
N VAL A 255 -14.84 0.52 -8.84
CA VAL A 255 -14.26 -0.70 -8.25
C VAL A 255 -13.66 -1.60 -9.34
N GLU A 256 -14.38 -1.82 -10.43
CA GLU A 256 -13.90 -2.64 -11.56
C GLU A 256 -12.68 -2.01 -12.25
N GLU A 257 -12.68 -0.68 -12.42
CA GLU A 257 -11.53 0.04 -12.97
C GLU A 257 -10.31 -0.05 -12.03
N LEU A 258 -10.49 0.18 -10.72
CA LEU A 258 -9.43 0.02 -9.72
C LEU A 258 -8.85 -1.40 -9.70
N MET A 259 -9.69 -2.43 -9.84
CA MET A 259 -9.22 -3.81 -9.98
C MET A 259 -8.34 -3.98 -11.22
N GLY A 260 -8.77 -3.50 -12.39
CA GLY A 260 -7.98 -3.56 -13.61
C GLY A 260 -6.67 -2.77 -13.52
N CYS A 261 -6.69 -1.61 -12.85
CA CYS A 261 -5.51 -0.76 -12.69
C CYS A 261 -4.47 -1.36 -11.72
N LEU A 262 -4.93 -1.95 -10.61
CA LEU A 262 -4.07 -2.38 -9.51
C LEU A 262 -3.73 -3.87 -9.54
N LEU A 263 -4.45 -4.72 -10.27
CA LEU A 263 -4.26 -6.18 -10.25
C LEU A 263 -3.88 -6.80 -11.59
N ASP A 264 -3.90 -6.03 -12.68
CA ASP A 264 -3.52 -6.50 -14.01
C ASP A 264 -2.34 -5.69 -14.57
N CYS A 265 -1.61 -6.24 -15.53
CA CYS A 265 -0.57 -5.50 -16.26
C CYS A 265 -1.13 -4.79 -17.51
N GLU A 266 -2.28 -5.22 -18.04
CA GLU A 266 -2.90 -4.68 -19.26
C GLU A 266 -4.38 -4.32 -19.01
N PRO A 267 -4.74 -3.03 -18.85
CA PRO A 267 -3.89 -1.85 -18.98
C PRO A 267 -3.01 -1.57 -17.75
N GLY A 268 -3.31 -2.17 -16.59
CA GLY A 268 -2.63 -1.90 -15.32
C GLY A 268 -2.62 -0.41 -14.96
N LEU A 269 -1.49 0.08 -14.46
CA LEU A 269 -1.29 1.50 -14.14
C LEU A 269 -1.40 2.43 -15.36
N SER A 270 -1.48 1.90 -16.59
CA SER A 270 -1.77 2.69 -17.79
C SER A 270 -3.27 2.87 -18.06
N CYS A 271 -4.15 2.45 -17.14
CA CYS A 271 -5.58 2.73 -17.20
C CYS A 271 -5.88 4.25 -17.14
N GLU A 272 -7.06 4.65 -17.61
CA GLU A 272 -7.48 6.06 -17.65
C GLU A 272 -7.51 6.70 -16.26
N LEU A 273 -8.06 6.00 -15.25
CA LEU A 273 -8.07 6.48 -13.86
C LEU A 273 -6.67 6.85 -13.35
N VAL A 274 -5.67 5.96 -13.46
CA VAL A 274 -4.32 6.23 -12.95
C VAL A 274 -3.64 7.34 -13.77
N LYS A 275 -3.79 7.33 -15.11
CA LYS A 275 -3.26 8.37 -15.99
C LYS A 275 -3.87 9.75 -15.75
N SER A 276 -5.06 9.83 -15.15
CA SER A 276 -5.66 11.10 -14.76
C SER A 276 -4.99 11.75 -13.55
N TYR A 277 -4.15 11.00 -12.81
CA TYR A 277 -3.47 11.49 -11.61
C TYR A 277 -1.95 11.51 -11.71
N ILE A 278 -1.33 10.50 -12.34
CA ILE A 278 0.12 10.35 -12.35
C ILE A 278 0.64 9.94 -13.74
N SER A 279 1.94 10.12 -13.96
CA SER A 279 2.67 9.50 -15.06
C SER A 279 3.37 8.24 -14.54
N PRO A 280 2.82 7.03 -14.73
CA PRO A 280 3.42 5.79 -14.23
C PRO A 280 4.72 5.48 -14.99
N ALA A 281 5.71 4.97 -14.27
CA ALA A 281 6.98 4.51 -14.85
C ALA A 281 6.84 3.12 -15.47
N ASN A 282 5.99 2.26 -14.89
CA ASN A 282 5.72 0.92 -15.39
C ASN A 282 4.21 0.66 -15.49
N PRO A 283 3.73 -0.02 -16.55
CA PRO A 283 2.31 -0.33 -16.68
C PRO A 283 1.87 -1.41 -15.68
N CYS A 284 2.73 -2.37 -15.35
CA CYS A 284 2.34 -3.43 -14.43
C CYS A 284 2.53 -3.02 -12.96
N PRO A 285 1.48 -3.08 -12.13
CA PRO A 285 1.57 -2.76 -10.71
C PRO A 285 2.42 -3.80 -9.97
N SER A 286 3.23 -3.33 -9.03
CA SER A 286 3.99 -4.18 -8.11
C SER A 286 3.63 -3.84 -6.67
N HIS A 287 3.11 -4.81 -5.93
CA HIS A 287 2.75 -4.61 -4.52
C HIS A 287 3.87 -4.95 -3.54
N TYR A 288 5.10 -5.07 -4.03
CA TYR A 288 6.27 -5.14 -3.18
C TYR A 288 6.55 -3.78 -2.50
N VAL A 289 6.90 -3.80 -1.21
CA VAL A 289 7.18 -2.60 -0.38
C VAL A 289 8.32 -1.71 -0.93
N GLY A 290 9.23 -2.28 -1.72
CA GLY A 290 10.40 -1.57 -2.22
C GLY A 290 11.48 -1.34 -1.17
N VAL A 291 12.51 -0.56 -1.53
CA VAL A 291 13.68 -0.29 -0.68
C VAL A 291 13.84 1.22 -0.47
N ILE A 292 14.22 1.63 0.74
CA ILE A 292 14.66 3.00 1.03
C ILE A 292 16.15 3.12 0.77
N LEU A 293 16.54 3.92 -0.22
CA LEU A 293 17.95 4.07 -0.61
C LEU A 293 18.64 5.28 0.04
N GLY A 294 17.88 6.32 0.39
CA GLY A 294 18.42 7.59 0.88
C GLY A 294 17.82 8.04 2.21
N GLU A 295 18.00 9.32 2.53
CA GLU A 295 17.42 9.91 3.72
C GLU A 295 15.89 9.79 3.71
N PRO A 296 15.29 9.20 4.76
CA PRO A 296 13.83 9.14 4.86
C PRO A 296 13.29 10.56 5.05
N SER A 297 12.57 11.07 4.05
CA SER A 297 11.90 12.37 4.09
C SER A 297 10.38 12.20 4.06
N SER A 298 9.66 13.26 4.40
CA SER A 298 8.21 13.36 4.25
C SER A 298 7.74 13.48 2.79
N ALA A 299 8.66 13.67 1.85
CA ALA A 299 8.44 13.66 0.40
C ALA A 299 9.47 12.75 -0.30
N PRO A 300 9.39 11.42 -0.13
CA PRO A 300 10.39 10.50 -0.68
C PRO A 300 10.29 10.37 -2.21
N TYR A 301 11.25 9.66 -2.81
CA TYR A 301 11.06 9.07 -4.13
C TYR A 301 10.09 7.88 -4.01
N VAL A 302 8.80 8.20 -4.13
CA VAL A 302 7.69 7.28 -3.89
C VAL A 302 7.33 6.50 -5.16
N ASP A 303 6.95 5.23 -5.03
CA ASP A 303 6.51 4.40 -6.15
C ASP A 303 5.16 4.84 -6.74
N ASP A 304 4.84 4.33 -7.93
CA ASP A 304 3.64 4.69 -8.69
C ASP A 304 2.33 4.43 -7.92
N ILE A 305 2.24 3.35 -7.14
CA ILE A 305 1.00 3.01 -6.43
C ILE A 305 0.76 3.96 -5.27
N SER A 306 1.77 4.24 -4.45
CA SER A 306 1.65 5.24 -3.39
C SER A 306 1.39 6.65 -3.96
N ARG A 307 2.00 7.02 -5.08
CA ARG A 307 1.72 8.30 -5.77
C ARG A 307 0.28 8.40 -6.27
N PHE A 308 -0.24 7.33 -6.86
CA PHE A 308 -1.64 7.25 -7.29
C PHE A 308 -2.60 7.37 -6.10
N ILE A 309 -2.39 6.57 -5.05
CA ILE A 309 -3.24 6.56 -3.85
C ILE A 309 -3.23 7.93 -3.16
N TRP A 310 -2.07 8.58 -3.06
CA TRP A 310 -1.97 9.93 -2.52
C TRP A 310 -2.80 10.93 -3.33
N ASN A 311 -2.67 10.94 -4.66
CA ASN A 311 -3.43 11.86 -5.50
C ASN A 311 -4.94 11.56 -5.46
N PHE A 312 -5.33 10.28 -5.48
CA PHE A 312 -6.72 9.86 -5.42
C PHE A 312 -7.36 10.26 -4.09
N LEU A 313 -6.72 9.95 -2.96
CA LEU A 313 -7.23 10.34 -1.64
C LEU A 313 -7.29 11.86 -1.49
N ALA A 314 -6.26 12.58 -1.94
CA ALA A 314 -6.25 14.03 -1.87
C ALA A 314 -7.39 14.68 -2.66
N ASP A 315 -7.69 14.16 -3.85
CA ASP A 315 -8.80 14.64 -4.67
C ASP A 315 -10.15 14.35 -3.99
N ARG A 316 -10.39 13.09 -3.61
CA ARG A 316 -11.67 12.66 -3.02
C ARG A 316 -11.94 13.26 -1.65
N THR A 317 -10.93 13.48 -0.83
CA THR A 317 -11.14 14.06 0.51
C THR A 317 -10.98 15.56 0.55
N SER A 318 -10.74 16.23 -0.58
CA SER A 318 -10.53 17.67 -0.60
C SER A 318 -11.79 18.48 -0.33
N ALA A 319 -11.61 19.69 0.21
CA ALA A 319 -12.67 20.68 0.31
C ALA A 319 -12.68 21.57 -0.96
N PRO A 320 -13.87 21.94 -1.49
CA PRO A 320 -13.97 22.81 -2.65
C PRO A 320 -13.39 24.19 -2.36
N ARG A 321 -12.58 24.68 -3.30
CA ARG A 321 -11.87 25.95 -3.14
C ARG A 321 -12.82 27.14 -3.36
N LYS A 322 -12.85 28.08 -2.42
CA LYS A 322 -13.74 29.27 -2.49
C LYS A 322 -13.47 30.20 -3.68
N ASN A 323 -12.24 30.23 -4.23
CA ASN A 323 -11.82 31.17 -5.29
C ASN A 323 -11.44 30.52 -6.63
N GLY A 324 -11.88 29.29 -6.90
CA GLY A 324 -11.59 28.57 -8.15
C GLY A 324 -10.19 27.91 -8.19
N SER A 325 -10.04 26.95 -9.10
CA SER A 325 -8.83 26.12 -9.26
C SER A 325 -7.64 26.95 -9.74
N SER A 326 -6.53 26.96 -8.97
CA SER A 326 -5.24 27.46 -9.49
C SER A 326 -4.40 26.30 -10.01
N VAL A 327 -3.81 26.51 -11.17
CA VAL A 327 -2.85 25.57 -11.76
C VAL A 327 -1.56 25.62 -10.93
N CYS A 328 -1.02 24.46 -10.59
CA CYS A 328 0.25 24.31 -9.90
C CYS A 328 1.17 23.37 -10.67
N SER A 329 2.47 23.55 -10.50
CA SER A 329 3.48 22.68 -11.12
C SER A 329 4.12 21.72 -10.11
N GLN A 330 4.27 22.15 -8.84
CA GLN A 330 4.77 21.31 -7.75
C GLN A 330 4.12 21.66 -6.42
N ASP A 331 3.99 22.96 -6.12
CA ASP A 331 3.43 23.44 -4.85
C ASP A 331 2.30 24.45 -5.03
N CYS A 332 1.51 24.59 -3.98
CA CYS A 332 0.43 25.56 -3.85
C CYS A 332 0.82 26.70 -2.90
N SER A 333 0.28 27.89 -3.13
CA SER A 333 0.71 29.09 -2.40
C SER A 333 0.08 29.26 -1.02
N ASN A 334 -1.05 28.61 -0.75
CA ASN A 334 -1.76 28.74 0.53
C ASN A 334 -1.44 27.58 1.46
N GLU A 335 -1.41 27.86 2.77
CA GLU A 335 -1.26 26.83 3.79
C GLU A 335 -2.42 25.83 3.76
N GLY A 336 -2.11 24.54 3.86
CA GLY A 336 -3.09 23.46 3.80
C GLY A 336 -3.57 23.10 2.39
N GLU A 337 -3.05 23.75 1.35
CA GLU A 337 -3.25 23.33 -0.03
C GLU A 337 -2.14 22.38 -0.50
N VAL A 338 -2.52 21.40 -1.31
CA VAL A 338 -1.59 20.46 -1.96
C VAL A 338 -1.85 20.43 -3.47
N CYS A 339 -0.79 20.18 -4.24
CA CYS A 339 -0.86 20.10 -5.70
C CYS A 339 -1.14 18.67 -6.15
N ILE A 340 -2.35 18.39 -6.63
CA ILE A 340 -2.71 17.09 -7.21
C ILE A 340 -2.54 17.12 -8.74
N ARG A 341 -2.35 15.95 -9.36
CA ARG A 341 -2.27 15.79 -10.83
C ARG A 341 -1.12 16.57 -11.50
N ALA A 342 -0.11 16.97 -10.74
CA ALA A 342 1.01 17.76 -11.24
C ALA A 342 1.78 17.08 -12.39
N GLU A 343 1.83 15.74 -12.36
CA GLU A 343 2.55 14.93 -13.34
C GLU A 343 1.81 14.76 -14.67
N THR A 344 0.52 15.07 -14.71
CA THR A 344 -0.28 14.97 -15.94
C THR A 344 -0.18 16.28 -16.71
N GLU A 345 0.52 16.27 -17.83
CA GLU A 345 0.72 17.43 -18.73
C GLU A 345 1.38 18.67 -18.07
N GLY A 346 1.97 18.54 -16.87
CA GLY A 346 2.64 19.62 -16.14
C GLY A 346 1.69 20.69 -15.58
N LYS A 347 0.39 20.38 -15.45
CA LYS A 347 -0.65 21.31 -14.98
C LYS A 347 -1.50 20.67 -13.88
N GLY A 348 -0.94 20.62 -12.68
CA GLY A 348 -1.66 20.20 -11.48
C GLY A 348 -2.72 21.19 -11.04
N VAL A 349 -3.52 20.80 -10.06
CA VAL A 349 -4.58 21.60 -9.45
C VAL A 349 -4.37 21.68 -7.95
N CYS A 350 -4.45 22.90 -7.40
CA CYS A 350 -4.42 23.10 -5.95
C CYS A 350 -5.76 22.77 -5.31
N VAL A 351 -5.71 21.88 -4.31
CA VAL A 351 -6.86 21.48 -3.50
C VAL A 351 -6.53 21.60 -2.02
N VAL A 352 -7.53 21.89 -1.18
CA VAL A 352 -7.35 21.87 0.28
C VAL A 352 -7.46 20.42 0.73
N SER A 353 -6.34 19.83 1.16
CA SER A 353 -6.31 18.44 1.62
C SER A 353 -5.25 18.25 2.71
N THR A 354 -5.51 17.28 3.59
CA THR A 354 -4.61 16.82 4.63
C THR A 354 -3.78 15.61 4.22
N THR A 355 -3.85 15.19 2.96
CA THR A 355 -3.19 13.98 2.51
C THR A 355 -1.67 14.07 2.65
N ARG A 356 -1.07 13.10 3.34
CA ARG A 356 0.38 13.07 3.60
C ARG A 356 0.95 11.68 3.41
N TYR A 357 2.23 11.63 3.07
CA TYR A 357 3.02 10.42 3.16
C TYR A 357 3.52 10.21 4.58
N VAL A 358 3.59 8.94 4.98
CA VAL A 358 4.24 8.48 6.19
C VAL A 358 5.30 7.46 5.79
N PRO A 359 6.55 7.62 6.24
CA PRO A 359 7.60 6.66 5.91
C PRO A 359 7.25 5.27 6.46
N ALA A 360 7.71 4.23 5.76
CA ALA A 360 7.49 2.84 6.14
C ALA A 360 8.81 2.08 6.19
N TYR A 361 9.39 1.99 7.39
CA TYR A 361 10.56 1.18 7.70
C TYR A 361 10.65 0.91 9.19
N SER A 362 11.49 -0.05 9.56
CA SER A 362 11.72 -0.45 10.95
C SER A 362 12.05 0.77 11.83
N THR A 363 11.39 0.87 12.99
CA THR A 363 11.68 1.89 14.00
C THR A 363 13.09 1.76 14.58
N ARG A 364 13.73 0.60 14.38
CA ARG A 364 15.12 0.34 14.75
C ARG A 364 16.13 0.80 13.70
N LEU A 365 15.72 1.36 12.57
CA LEU A 365 16.65 1.94 11.62
C LEU A 365 16.74 3.46 11.81
N LYS A 366 17.97 3.97 11.82
CA LYS A 366 18.25 5.40 11.87
C LYS A 366 19.19 5.78 10.74
N TYR A 367 18.81 6.77 9.94
CA TYR A 367 19.67 7.32 8.92
C TYR A 367 20.48 8.48 9.49
N GLU A 368 21.81 8.37 9.50
CA GLU A 368 22.70 9.44 9.95
C GLU A 368 23.94 9.51 9.06
N SER A 369 24.32 10.73 8.66
CA SER A 369 25.55 10.99 7.90
C SER A 369 25.72 10.10 6.66
N GLY A 370 24.63 9.85 5.93
CA GLY A 370 24.67 9.04 4.70
C GLY A 370 24.64 7.53 4.93
N THR A 371 24.47 7.04 6.16
CA THR A 371 24.49 5.62 6.49
C THR A 371 23.29 5.20 7.32
N TRP A 372 22.78 3.99 7.07
CA TRP A 372 21.75 3.35 7.89
C TRP A 372 22.39 2.61 9.07
N ASN A 373 21.98 2.99 10.28
CA ASN A 373 22.39 2.36 11.53
C ASN A 373 21.24 1.56 12.14
N VAL A 374 21.55 0.36 12.64
CA VAL A 374 20.59 -0.48 13.37
C VAL A 374 20.67 -0.13 14.86
N LEU A 375 19.60 0.42 15.38
CA LEU A 375 19.43 0.70 16.80
C LEU A 375 19.22 -0.61 17.58
N PRO A 376 19.76 -0.69 18.81
CA PRO A 376 19.49 -1.82 19.69
C PRO A 376 17.99 -1.91 20.01
N PRO A 377 17.47 -3.11 20.31
CA PRO A 377 16.09 -3.25 20.78
C PRO A 377 15.89 -2.42 22.04
N ASN A 378 14.78 -1.68 22.10
CA ASN A 378 14.42 -0.91 23.29
C ASN A 378 13.59 -1.79 24.23
N ASN A 379 14.17 -2.23 25.35
CA ASN A 379 13.47 -3.08 26.33
C ASN A 379 12.25 -2.40 26.97
N SER A 380 12.17 -1.07 26.94
CA SER A 380 11.05 -0.31 27.48
C SER A 380 9.90 -0.14 26.49
N ASP A 381 10.12 -0.44 25.21
CA ASP A 381 9.12 -0.38 24.15
C ASP A 381 8.80 -1.81 23.67
N PRO A 382 7.64 -2.37 24.05
CA PRO A 382 7.22 -3.70 23.60
C PRO A 382 7.18 -3.85 22.07
N MET A 383 6.95 -2.76 21.34
CA MET A 383 6.91 -2.76 19.88
C MET A 383 8.32 -2.77 19.29
N GLY A 384 9.22 -1.94 19.82
CA GLY A 384 10.64 -1.88 19.45
C GLY A 384 11.46 -3.13 19.83
N LEU A 385 11.04 -3.90 20.83
CA LEU A 385 11.69 -5.16 21.20
C LEU A 385 11.59 -6.23 20.10
N VAL A 386 10.48 -6.24 19.37
CA VAL A 386 10.13 -7.27 18.37
C VAL A 386 9.98 -6.68 16.96
N ASP A 387 10.51 -5.47 16.74
CA ASP A 387 10.49 -4.82 15.44
C ASP A 387 11.53 -5.46 14.50
N PRO A 388 11.08 -6.09 13.39
CA PRO A 388 11.97 -6.77 12.46
C PRO A 388 12.72 -5.75 11.58
N VAL A 389 13.98 -6.06 11.29
CA VAL A 389 14.79 -5.29 10.36
C VAL A 389 14.95 -6.10 9.08
N TRP A 390 14.32 -5.64 8.00
CA TRP A 390 14.47 -6.22 6.67
C TRP A 390 15.40 -5.35 5.83
N THR A 391 16.39 -5.98 5.19
CA THR A 391 17.27 -5.34 4.22
C THR A 391 17.33 -6.18 2.96
N GLU A 392 17.09 -5.54 1.82
CA GLU A 392 17.24 -6.17 0.52
C GLU A 392 18.68 -6.00 0.03
N SER A 393 19.26 -7.06 -0.54
CA SER A 393 20.64 -7.03 -1.07
C SER A 393 20.69 -6.17 -2.33
N ASN A 394 21.77 -5.42 -2.55
CA ASN A 394 21.97 -4.72 -3.82
C ASN A 394 22.44 -5.69 -4.92
N TRP A 395 21.93 -5.52 -6.14
CA TRP A 395 22.40 -6.25 -7.33
C TRP A 395 22.54 -5.28 -8.52
N ASP A 396 23.37 -5.65 -9.50
CA ASP A 396 23.54 -4.86 -10.72
C ASP A 396 22.44 -5.17 -11.75
N THR A 397 22.56 -6.31 -12.43
CA THR A 397 21.59 -6.74 -13.45
C THR A 397 21.29 -8.22 -13.29
N ILE A 398 20.01 -8.56 -13.24
CA ILE A 398 19.53 -9.95 -13.24
C ILE A 398 19.21 -10.31 -14.68
N GLY A 399 19.87 -11.35 -15.21
CA GLY A 399 19.68 -11.79 -16.59
C GLY A 399 19.73 -13.30 -16.71
N LEU A 400 18.89 -13.85 -17.58
CA LEU A 400 18.89 -15.27 -17.96
C LEU A 400 19.47 -15.40 -19.37
N ARG A 401 20.45 -16.28 -19.55
CA ARG A 401 21.02 -16.61 -20.86
C ARG A 401 21.01 -18.11 -21.06
N VAL A 402 20.52 -18.54 -22.23
CA VAL A 402 20.53 -19.94 -22.65
C VAL A 402 21.48 -20.07 -23.83
N TYR A 403 22.44 -20.99 -23.72
CA TYR A 403 23.41 -21.27 -24.77
C TYR A 403 23.80 -22.75 -24.76
N THR A 404 24.19 -23.26 -25.92
CA THR A 404 24.70 -24.63 -26.04
C THR A 404 26.15 -24.67 -25.58
N VAL A 405 26.47 -25.55 -24.63
CA VAL A 405 27.84 -25.76 -24.17
C VAL A 405 28.57 -26.69 -25.14
N GLN A 406 29.71 -26.24 -25.65
CA GLN A 406 30.56 -27.03 -26.55
C GLN A 406 31.26 -28.16 -25.78
N ASN A 407 31.60 -29.26 -26.46
CA ASN A 407 32.31 -30.36 -25.82
C ASN A 407 33.74 -29.92 -25.45
N ALA A 408 34.11 -30.03 -24.17
CA ALA A 408 35.42 -29.65 -23.66
C ALA A 408 36.61 -30.30 -24.40
N SER A 409 36.40 -31.45 -25.05
CA SER A 409 37.43 -32.09 -25.87
C SER A 409 37.73 -31.30 -27.14
N PHE A 410 36.72 -30.67 -27.73
CA PHE A 410 36.91 -29.78 -28.87
C PHE A 410 37.71 -28.54 -28.45
N ASP A 411 37.36 -27.92 -27.31
CA ASP A 411 38.09 -26.74 -26.80
C ASP A 411 39.56 -27.07 -26.52
N ARG A 412 39.84 -28.25 -25.94
CA ARG A 412 41.21 -28.73 -25.75
C ARG A 412 41.94 -28.96 -27.06
N LEU A 413 41.29 -29.52 -28.08
CA LEU A 413 41.89 -29.70 -29.40
C LEU A 413 42.19 -28.37 -30.08
N VAL A 414 41.27 -27.40 -30.02
CA VAL A 414 41.48 -26.05 -30.55
C VAL A 414 42.64 -25.36 -29.83
N LEU A 415 42.69 -25.43 -28.50
CA LEU A 415 43.77 -24.84 -27.71
C LEU A 415 45.12 -25.47 -28.03
N LEU A 416 45.23 -26.81 -27.97
CA LEU A 416 46.48 -27.52 -28.26
C LEU A 416 46.91 -27.32 -29.71
N GLY A 417 45.97 -27.37 -30.66
CA GLY A 417 46.24 -27.08 -32.07
C GLY A 417 46.79 -25.67 -32.26
N SER A 418 46.19 -24.68 -31.60
CA SER A 418 46.64 -23.27 -31.66
C SER A 418 48.04 -23.08 -31.06
N ILE A 419 48.36 -23.75 -29.95
CA ILE A 419 49.70 -23.74 -29.35
C ILE A 419 50.72 -24.34 -30.31
N VAL A 420 50.42 -25.50 -30.91
CA VAL A 420 51.33 -26.16 -31.87
C VAL A 420 51.60 -25.26 -33.08
N ILE A 421 50.56 -24.66 -33.68
CA ILE A 421 50.71 -23.74 -34.81
C ILE A 421 51.58 -22.53 -34.43
N THR A 422 51.38 -21.98 -33.24
CA THR A 422 52.16 -20.83 -32.75
C THR A 422 53.63 -21.19 -32.58
N VAL A 423 53.93 -22.33 -31.95
CA VAL A 423 55.30 -22.83 -31.78
C VAL A 423 55.97 -23.09 -33.12
N LEU A 424 55.29 -23.75 -34.06
CA LEU A 424 55.80 -24.01 -35.40
C LEU A 424 56.06 -22.70 -36.16
N SER A 425 55.19 -21.71 -36.02
CA SER A 425 55.36 -20.39 -36.64
C SER A 425 56.59 -19.67 -36.07
N CYS A 426 56.80 -19.71 -34.75
CA CYS A 426 58.01 -19.18 -34.11
C CYS A 426 59.28 -19.86 -34.65
N PHE A 427 59.29 -21.19 -34.74
CA PHE A 427 60.41 -21.92 -35.31
C PHE A 427 60.66 -21.53 -36.78
N ALA A 428 59.61 -21.46 -37.60
CA ALA A 428 59.71 -21.06 -39.00
C ALA A 428 60.27 -19.63 -39.14
N ILE A 429 59.86 -18.70 -38.29
CA ILE A 429 60.39 -17.33 -38.27
C ILE A 429 61.88 -17.32 -37.92
N VAL A 430 62.29 -18.06 -36.88
CA VAL A 430 63.70 -18.13 -36.46
C VAL A 430 64.56 -18.72 -37.59
N ILE A 431 64.11 -19.82 -38.20
CA ILE A 431 64.82 -20.47 -39.31
C ILE A 431 64.90 -19.53 -40.52
N THR A 432 63.78 -18.90 -40.90
CA THR A 432 63.74 -17.99 -42.05
C THR A 432 64.64 -16.77 -41.80
N LYS A 433 64.62 -16.19 -40.59
CA LYS A 433 65.56 -15.12 -40.21
C LYS A 433 67.01 -15.57 -40.35
N ALA A 434 67.36 -16.74 -39.82
CA ALA A 434 68.73 -17.27 -39.93
C ALA A 434 69.15 -17.47 -41.40
N LEU A 435 68.27 -18.02 -42.24
CA LEU A 435 68.53 -18.21 -43.67
C LEU A 435 68.68 -16.87 -44.41
N VAL A 436 67.81 -15.89 -44.13
CA VAL A 436 67.85 -14.55 -44.74
C VAL A 436 69.10 -13.78 -44.29
N THR A 437 69.45 -13.80 -43.01
CA THR A 437 70.70 -13.18 -42.50
C THR A 437 71.93 -13.78 -43.17
N LYS A 438 71.97 -15.12 -43.29
CA LYS A 438 73.05 -15.84 -43.98
C LYS A 438 73.12 -15.51 -45.48
N ALA A 439 71.97 -15.40 -46.16
CA ALA A 439 71.90 -15.06 -47.58
C ALA A 439 72.28 -13.59 -47.87
N LEU A 440 71.98 -12.67 -46.94
CA LEU A 440 72.30 -11.24 -47.06
C LEU A 440 73.74 -10.89 -46.65
N LYS A 441 74.58 -11.88 -46.26
CA LYS A 441 75.98 -11.67 -45.81
C LYS A 441 76.15 -10.50 -44.82
N ARG A 442 75.20 -10.36 -43.89
CA ARG A 442 75.39 -9.54 -42.70
C ARG A 442 75.94 -10.48 -41.62
N ASP A 443 77.26 -10.58 -41.55
CA ASP A 443 77.94 -11.04 -40.33
C ASP A 443 77.75 -10.00 -39.21
#